data_AF-A0A8H8N4D0-F1
#
_entry.id   AF-A0A8H8N4D0-F1
#
_cell.length_a   1.000
_cell.length_b   1.000
_cell.length_c   1.000
_cell.angle_alpha   90.00
_cell.angle_beta   90.00
_cell.angle_gamma   90.00
#
_symmetry.space_group_name_H-M   'P 1'
#
loop_
_entity.id
_entity.type
_entity.pdbx_description
1 polymer ?
#
loop_
_entity_poly.entity_id
_entity_poly.type
_entity_poly.pdbx_seq_one_letter_code
_entity_poly.pdbx_strand_id
1 'polypeptide(L)'
;MATDMLLAVNCGSSSIKFKLYSLSNLDTLISGSASNVEVKGAKPSIKYTVHEPGQNEDEKVSEEEKEGMPYEDVFERVISLLEGSSSKHFAPKDDSKSRPRARDLVKVVAHRVVHGGTESEPMAIWPGHEEGLQMMDALSAFAPLHNHFAVQVVRLRRARSFLCIKDGKSYDTSMGLTPLDGLPGGTRTGSVDPVLIFHHTPNASEPTDIPGGQCAKAEIVMNKQGGLQALAGTPQFGEIT
;
A
#
# COMPACT_ATOMS: atom_id res chain seq x y z
N MET A 1 1.92 29.35 -5.57
CA MET A 1 2.94 28.91 -6.57
C MET A 1 2.76 27.42 -6.75
N ALA A 2 2.82 26.89 -7.98
CA ALA A 2 2.85 25.44 -8.18
C ALA A 2 4.13 24.85 -7.56
N THR A 3 3.97 24.01 -6.54
CA THR A 3 5.05 23.38 -5.79
C THR A 3 5.23 21.95 -6.26
N ASP A 4 6.47 21.48 -6.37
CA ASP A 4 6.73 20.06 -6.61
C ASP A 4 6.18 19.23 -5.45
N MET A 5 5.66 18.04 -5.75
CA MET A 5 4.94 17.21 -4.78
C MET A 5 5.49 15.79 -4.70
N LEU A 6 5.32 15.18 -3.52
CA LEU A 6 5.61 13.80 -3.23
C LEU A 6 4.32 13.08 -2.86
N LEU A 7 4.00 11.99 -3.57
CA LEU A 7 2.87 11.12 -3.24
C LEU A 7 3.39 9.88 -2.50
N ALA A 8 3.03 9.71 -1.24
CA ALA A 8 3.31 8.49 -0.48
C ALA A 8 2.10 7.55 -0.54
N VAL A 9 2.31 6.29 -0.90
CA VAL A 9 1.27 5.27 -1.06
C VAL A 9 1.64 4.00 -0.29
N ASN A 10 0.66 3.44 0.42
CA ASN A 10 0.75 2.16 1.10
C ASN A 10 -0.39 1.26 0.60
N CYS A 11 -0.03 0.28 -0.22
CA CYS A 11 -0.94 -0.65 -0.90
C CYS A 11 -1.08 -1.93 -0.08
N GLY A 12 -2.20 -2.08 0.63
CA GLY A 12 -2.60 -3.33 1.27
C GLY A 12 -3.55 -4.13 0.41
N SER A 13 -3.89 -5.35 0.85
CA SER A 13 -4.76 -6.27 0.08
C SER A 13 -6.23 -5.84 -0.03
N SER A 14 -6.68 -4.92 0.81
CA SER A 14 -8.07 -4.44 0.83
C SER A 14 -8.19 -2.93 1.02
N SER A 15 -7.05 -2.23 1.06
CA SER A 15 -7.00 -0.79 1.24
C SER A 15 -5.76 -0.17 0.62
N ILE A 16 -5.89 1.08 0.19
CA ILE A 16 -4.79 1.92 -0.29
C ILE A 16 -4.78 3.17 0.58
N LYS A 17 -3.72 3.40 1.34
CA LYS A 17 -3.53 4.65 2.09
C LYS A 17 -2.61 5.57 1.31
N PHE A 18 -2.95 6.84 1.22
CA PHE A 18 -2.16 7.80 0.46
C PHE A 18 -2.05 9.14 1.19
N LYS A 19 -0.90 9.81 0.98
CA LYS A 19 -0.67 11.18 1.43
C LYS A 19 0.09 11.94 0.37
N LEU A 20 -0.31 13.19 0.12
CA LEU A 20 0.37 14.10 -0.78
C LEU A 20 1.08 15.16 0.03
N TYR A 21 2.36 15.35 -0.25
CA TYR A 21 3.23 16.29 0.45
C TYR A 21 3.78 17.34 -0.51
N SER A 22 3.95 18.55 0.01
CA SER A 22 4.74 19.59 -0.65
C SER A 22 6.24 19.28 -0.51
N LEU A 23 7.01 19.25 -1.60
CA LEU A 23 8.45 18.96 -1.53
C LEU A 23 9.28 20.10 -0.94
N SER A 24 8.76 21.34 -0.91
CA SER A 24 9.52 22.47 -0.38
C SER A 24 9.65 22.46 1.15
N ASN A 25 8.66 21.89 1.85
CA ASN A 25 8.57 21.94 3.31
C ASN A 25 8.02 20.65 3.94
N LEU A 26 7.64 19.64 3.14
CA LEU A 26 7.04 18.38 3.58
C LEU A 26 5.72 18.53 4.33
N ASP A 27 4.99 19.63 4.11
CA ASP A 27 3.64 19.79 4.64
C ASP A 27 2.69 18.80 3.96
N THR A 28 1.78 18.23 4.74
CA THR A 28 0.73 17.36 4.20
C THR A 28 -0.33 18.22 3.53
N LEU A 29 -0.50 18.06 2.22
CA LEU A 29 -1.52 18.75 1.43
C LEU A 29 -2.81 17.94 1.38
N ILE A 30 -2.70 16.62 1.26
CA ILE A 30 -3.85 15.71 1.20
C ILE A 30 -3.52 14.45 1.99
N SER A 31 -4.47 13.94 2.76
CA SER A 31 -4.38 12.62 3.40
C SER A 31 -5.64 11.82 3.16
N GLY A 32 -5.51 10.53 2.87
CA GLY A 32 -6.68 9.72 2.55
C GLY A 32 -6.45 8.22 2.48
N SER A 33 -7.54 7.51 2.24
CA SER A 33 -7.56 6.07 2.07
C SER A 33 -8.70 5.61 1.17
N ALA A 34 -8.42 4.63 0.31
CA ALA A 34 -9.42 3.76 -0.27
C ALA A 34 -9.57 2.51 0.60
N SER A 35 -10.80 2.16 0.97
CA SER A 35 -11.15 0.96 1.73
C SER A 35 -12.03 0.05 0.89
N ASN A 36 -12.15 -1.23 1.26
CA ASN A 36 -12.94 -2.24 0.56
C ASN A 36 -12.49 -2.49 -0.89
N VAL A 37 -11.19 -2.35 -1.16
CA VAL A 37 -10.62 -2.62 -2.48
C VAL A 37 -10.66 -4.12 -2.74
N GLU A 38 -11.30 -4.54 -3.82
CA GLU A 38 -11.51 -5.95 -4.21
C GLU A 38 -12.15 -6.86 -3.12
N VAL A 39 -12.88 -6.27 -2.17
CA VAL A 39 -13.61 -7.04 -1.16
C VAL A 39 -14.95 -7.49 -1.74
N LYS A 40 -15.20 -8.82 -1.75
CA LYS A 40 -16.46 -9.40 -2.26
C LYS A 40 -17.66 -8.85 -1.47
N GLY A 41 -18.69 -8.38 -2.18
CA GLY A 41 -19.92 -7.88 -1.56
C GLY A 41 -19.80 -6.46 -0.99
N ALA A 42 -18.68 -5.77 -1.19
CA ALA A 42 -18.47 -4.40 -0.72
C ALA A 42 -18.00 -3.49 -1.85
N LYS A 43 -18.50 -2.26 -1.86
CA LYS A 43 -18.04 -1.22 -2.78
C LYS A 43 -16.78 -0.55 -2.25
N PRO A 44 -15.78 -0.25 -3.11
CA PRO A 44 -14.65 0.55 -2.70
C PRO A 44 -15.12 1.95 -2.25
N SER A 45 -14.62 2.42 -1.11
CA SER A 45 -14.92 3.75 -0.58
C SER A 45 -13.62 4.55 -0.46
N ILE A 46 -13.56 5.70 -1.12
CA ILE A 46 -12.41 6.59 -1.12
C ILE A 46 -12.73 7.78 -0.24
N LYS A 47 -11.95 7.96 0.84
CA LYS A 47 -12.08 9.08 1.77
C LYS A 47 -10.77 9.84 1.82
N TYR A 48 -10.83 11.16 1.71
CA TYR A 48 -9.64 12.00 1.84
C TYR A 48 -9.97 13.36 2.44
N THR A 49 -8.92 14.00 2.91
CA THR A 49 -8.94 15.28 3.59
C THR A 49 -7.92 16.18 2.91
N VAL A 50 -8.36 17.35 2.45
CA VAL A 50 -7.50 18.38 1.86
C VAL A 50 -7.16 19.38 2.96
N HIS A 51 -5.86 19.60 3.15
CA HIS A 51 -5.32 20.50 4.15
C HIS A 51 -4.85 21.77 3.45
N GLU A 52 -5.51 22.91 3.71
CA GLU A 52 -5.07 24.22 3.21
C GLU A 52 -4.26 24.96 4.29
N PRO A 53 -3.03 25.44 3.98
CA PRO A 53 -2.27 26.26 4.92
C PRO A 53 -3.03 27.56 5.25
N GLY A 54 -3.46 27.70 6.51
CA GLY A 54 -4.14 28.91 7.00
C GLY A 54 -5.68 28.89 6.95
N GLN A 55 -6.31 27.76 6.59
CA GLN A 55 -7.74 27.55 6.87
C GLN A 55 -7.91 26.74 8.16
N ASN A 56 -8.94 27.09 8.95
CA ASN A 56 -9.24 26.42 10.22
C ASN A 56 -10.05 25.11 10.04
N GLU A 57 -10.58 24.85 8.85
CA GLU A 57 -11.39 23.65 8.57
C GLU A 57 -10.82 22.91 7.36
N ASP A 58 -10.50 21.63 7.56
CA ASP A 58 -10.09 20.75 6.48
C ASP A 58 -11.31 20.31 5.65
N GLU A 59 -11.17 20.29 4.33
CA GLU A 59 -12.21 19.77 3.43
C GLU A 59 -12.16 18.24 3.42
N LYS A 60 -13.27 17.59 3.80
CA LYS A 60 -13.41 16.13 3.80
C LYS A 60 -14.28 15.68 2.64
N VAL A 61 -13.77 14.76 1.84
CA VAL A 61 -14.49 14.16 0.72
C VAL A 61 -14.62 12.66 0.91
N SER A 62 -15.75 12.11 0.52
CA SER A 62 -16.05 10.68 0.56
C SER A 62 -16.79 10.30 -0.71
N GLU A 63 -16.21 9.38 -1.48
CA GLU A 63 -16.77 8.86 -2.73
C GLU A 63 -16.92 7.34 -2.61
N GLU A 64 -17.98 6.79 -3.21
CA GLU A 64 -18.16 5.34 -3.35
C GLU A 64 -18.07 4.94 -4.82
N GLU A 65 -17.35 3.86 -5.08
CA GLU A 65 -17.09 3.36 -6.41
C GLU A 65 -17.92 2.11 -6.72
N LYS A 66 -17.85 1.65 -7.97
CA LYS A 66 -18.55 0.43 -8.40
C LYS A 66 -17.98 -0.81 -7.72
N GLU A 67 -18.86 -1.74 -7.37
CA GLU A 67 -18.46 -3.05 -6.86
C GLU A 67 -17.65 -3.83 -7.91
N GLY A 68 -16.65 -4.58 -7.46
CA GLY A 68 -15.82 -5.41 -8.35
C GLY A 68 -14.84 -4.62 -9.21
N MET A 69 -14.60 -3.33 -8.90
CA MET A 69 -13.58 -2.54 -9.57
C MET A 69 -12.18 -3.13 -9.27
N PRO A 70 -11.35 -3.38 -10.30
CA PRO A 70 -9.99 -3.86 -10.13
C PRO A 70 -9.13 -2.92 -9.28
N TYR A 71 -8.13 -3.46 -8.60
CA TYR A 71 -7.20 -2.70 -7.76
C TYR A 71 -6.58 -1.51 -8.49
N GLU A 72 -6.18 -1.71 -9.74
CA GLU A 72 -5.59 -0.72 -10.62
C GLU A 72 -6.52 0.46 -10.89
N ASP A 73 -7.79 0.15 -11.17
CA ASP A 73 -8.80 1.14 -11.49
C ASP A 73 -9.16 1.97 -10.26
N VAL A 74 -9.23 1.35 -9.08
CA VAL A 74 -9.40 2.07 -7.81
C VAL A 74 -8.21 3.00 -7.55
N PHE A 75 -6.98 2.56 -7.82
CA PHE A 75 -5.81 3.42 -7.69
C PHE A 75 -5.82 4.58 -8.69
N GLU A 76 -6.13 4.33 -9.97
CA GLU A 76 -6.27 5.40 -10.97
C GLU A 76 -7.39 6.39 -10.61
N ARG A 77 -8.47 5.91 -9.99
CA ARG A 77 -9.54 6.77 -9.46
C ARG A 77 -9.08 7.63 -8.30
N VAL A 78 -8.29 7.10 -7.35
CA VAL A 78 -7.65 7.90 -6.30
C VAL A 78 -6.83 9.04 -6.91
N ILE A 79 -6.02 8.74 -7.94
CA ILE A 79 -5.21 9.76 -8.59
C ILE A 79 -6.08 10.80 -9.31
N SER A 80 -7.13 10.36 -9.99
CA SER A 80 -8.08 11.25 -10.67
C SER A 80 -8.81 12.17 -9.69
N LEU A 81 -9.13 11.69 -8.49
CA LEU A 81 -9.70 12.49 -7.42
C LEU A 81 -8.70 13.50 -6.87
N LEU A 82 -7.43 13.13 -6.71
CA LEU A 82 -6.37 14.07 -6.35
C LEU A 82 -6.19 15.16 -7.42
N GLU A 83 -6.37 14.83 -8.70
CA GLU A 83 -6.38 15.80 -9.80
C GLU A 83 -7.60 16.73 -9.75
N GLY A 84 -8.80 16.16 -9.53
CA GLY A 84 -10.06 16.91 -9.50
C GLY A 84 -10.25 17.80 -8.27
N SER A 85 -9.79 17.34 -7.10
CA SER A 85 -9.88 18.05 -5.81
C SER A 85 -8.84 19.14 -5.65
N SER A 86 -8.16 19.49 -6.74
CA SER A 86 -7.21 20.58 -6.79
C SER A 86 -7.93 21.89 -6.48
N SER A 87 -8.13 22.21 -5.21
CA SER A 87 -8.41 23.53 -4.66
C SER A 87 -7.07 24.27 -4.56
N LYS A 88 -6.94 25.40 -5.26
CA LYS A 88 -5.88 26.45 -5.28
C LYS A 88 -4.37 26.09 -5.32
N HIS A 89 -3.92 24.92 -4.89
CA HIS A 89 -2.52 24.46 -4.87
C HIS A 89 -1.94 24.22 -6.26
N PHE A 90 -2.81 23.91 -7.23
CA PHE A 90 -2.48 23.76 -8.64
C PHE A 90 -2.80 25.03 -9.45
N ALA A 91 -3.01 26.18 -8.80
CA ALA A 91 -3.23 27.44 -9.52
C ALA A 91 -1.95 27.80 -10.32
N PRO A 92 -2.09 28.15 -11.61
CA PRO A 92 -0.95 28.57 -12.41
C PRO A 92 -0.26 29.79 -11.77
N LYS A 93 1.05 29.94 -11.98
CA LYS A 93 1.81 31.13 -11.53
C LYS A 93 1.41 32.41 -12.28
N ASP A 94 0.59 32.29 -13.32
CA ASP A 94 0.31 33.32 -14.33
C ASP A 94 -1.09 33.05 -14.92
N ASP A 95 -1.99 34.02 -14.91
CA ASP A 95 -3.39 33.89 -15.39
C ASP A 95 -3.47 33.57 -16.91
N SER A 96 -2.34 33.65 -17.61
CA SER A 96 -2.18 33.36 -19.04
C SER A 96 -1.83 31.91 -19.38
N LYS A 97 -1.56 31.03 -18.41
CA LYS A 97 -1.13 29.64 -18.63
C LYS A 97 -2.17 28.61 -18.18
N SER A 98 -2.30 27.54 -18.96
CA SER A 98 -3.14 26.40 -18.61
C SER A 98 -2.75 25.83 -17.25
N ARG A 99 -3.76 25.37 -16.51
CA ARG A 99 -3.59 24.75 -15.19
C ARG A 99 -2.67 23.52 -15.31
N PRO A 100 -1.53 23.46 -14.59
CA PRO A 100 -0.67 22.28 -14.63
C PRO A 100 -1.43 21.07 -14.07
N ARG A 101 -1.33 19.91 -14.73
CA ARG A 101 -1.97 18.67 -14.25
C ARG A 101 -1.23 18.19 -13.02
N ALA A 102 -1.92 17.52 -12.09
CA ALA A 102 -1.26 17.04 -10.88
C ALA A 102 -0.10 16.07 -11.18
N ARG A 103 -0.23 15.28 -12.25
CA ARG A 103 0.82 14.39 -12.77
C ARG A 103 2.11 15.13 -13.17
N ASP A 104 2.01 16.41 -13.53
CA ASP A 104 3.17 17.22 -13.89
C ASP A 104 3.87 17.80 -12.63
N LEU A 105 3.17 17.88 -11.49
CA LEU A 105 3.71 18.38 -10.22
C LEU A 105 4.17 17.27 -9.26
N VAL A 106 3.59 16.07 -9.34
CA VAL A 106 4.07 14.91 -8.57
C VAL A 106 5.39 14.43 -9.19
N LYS A 107 6.51 14.79 -8.56
CA LYS A 107 7.86 14.42 -9.03
C LYS A 107 8.32 13.07 -8.51
N VAL A 108 7.76 12.65 -7.38
CA VAL A 108 8.17 11.46 -6.63
C VAL A 108 6.93 10.71 -6.15
N VAL A 109 6.93 9.39 -6.35
CA VAL A 109 5.98 8.50 -5.68
C VAL A 109 6.73 7.55 -4.74
N ALA A 110 6.41 7.58 -3.46
CA ALA A 110 6.99 6.68 -2.47
C ALA A 110 6.03 5.51 -2.21
N HIS A 111 6.55 4.29 -2.28
CA HIS A 111 5.78 3.06 -2.06
C HIS A 111 6.30 2.34 -0.85
N ARG A 112 5.40 1.84 0.02
CA ARG A 112 5.77 0.89 1.05
C ARG A 112 5.79 -0.52 0.47
N VAL A 113 6.97 -1.13 0.42
CA VAL A 113 7.16 -2.56 0.12
C VAL A 113 7.47 -3.27 1.44
N VAL A 114 6.89 -4.45 1.67
CA VAL A 114 6.99 -5.13 2.97
C VAL A 114 8.31 -5.88 3.11
N HIS A 115 8.68 -6.65 2.07
CA HIS A 115 9.91 -7.44 2.07
C HIS A 115 10.90 -6.91 1.03
N GLY A 116 12.03 -6.36 1.48
CA GLY A 116 13.09 -5.79 0.63
C GLY A 116 14.19 -6.79 0.22
N GLY A 117 14.12 -8.03 0.70
CA GLY A 117 15.18 -9.02 0.44
C GLY A 117 16.42 -8.68 1.26
N THR A 118 17.58 -8.66 0.61
CA THR A 118 18.86 -8.28 1.21
C THR A 118 19.18 -6.78 1.08
N GLU A 119 18.29 -6.01 0.44
CA GLU A 119 18.51 -4.58 0.25
C GLU A 119 18.44 -3.83 1.57
N SER A 120 19.54 -3.19 1.94
CA SER A 120 19.64 -2.38 3.16
C SER A 120 19.21 -0.93 2.95
N GLU A 121 19.15 -0.48 1.70
CA GLU A 121 18.85 0.90 1.33
C GLU A 121 17.60 0.96 0.45
N PRO A 122 16.89 2.11 0.47
CA PRO A 122 15.78 2.32 -0.43
C PRO A 122 16.18 2.32 -1.90
N MET A 123 15.37 1.67 -2.74
CA MET A 123 15.57 1.63 -4.20
C MET A 123 14.81 2.76 -4.90
N ALA A 124 15.48 3.41 -5.86
CA ALA A 124 14.85 4.36 -6.77
C ALA A 124 14.61 3.71 -8.14
N ILE A 125 13.41 3.89 -8.68
CA ILE A 125 13.02 3.33 -9.98
C ILE A 125 12.55 4.46 -10.89
N TRP A 126 13.03 4.44 -12.12
CA TRP A 126 12.66 5.40 -13.15
C TRP A 126 12.25 4.68 -14.43
N PRO A 127 11.50 5.33 -15.33
CA PRO A 127 11.16 4.73 -16.63
C PRO A 127 12.42 4.30 -17.39
N GLY A 128 12.48 3.00 -17.73
CA GLY A 128 13.64 2.38 -18.38
C GLY A 128 14.64 1.70 -17.44
N HIS A 129 14.40 1.72 -16.12
CA HIS A 129 15.22 1.01 -15.13
C HIS A 129 14.82 -0.48 -15.04
N GLU A 130 15.23 -1.28 -16.03
CA GLU A 130 14.85 -2.69 -16.13
C GLU A 130 15.38 -3.53 -14.96
N GLU A 131 16.60 -3.29 -14.49
CA GLU A 131 17.20 -4.00 -13.35
C GLU A 131 16.38 -3.82 -12.07
N GLY A 132 15.97 -2.57 -11.77
CA GLY A 132 15.09 -2.28 -10.63
C GLY A 132 13.72 -2.97 -10.75
N LEU A 133 13.14 -3.04 -11.96
CA LEU A 133 11.87 -3.73 -12.17
C LEU A 133 11.98 -5.24 -12.01
N GLN A 134 13.07 -5.86 -12.50
CA GLN A 134 13.33 -7.28 -12.30
C GLN A 134 13.52 -7.61 -10.83
N MET A 135 14.22 -6.74 -10.08
CA MET A 135 14.38 -6.89 -8.64
C MET A 135 13.03 -6.80 -7.91
N MET A 136 12.15 -5.87 -8.29
CA MET A 136 10.80 -5.82 -7.73
C MET A 136 10.00 -7.09 -8.00
N ASP A 137 10.13 -7.66 -9.21
CA ASP A 137 9.46 -8.91 -9.56
C ASP A 137 9.96 -10.09 -8.72
N ALA A 138 11.28 -10.16 -8.51
CA ALA A 138 11.88 -11.14 -7.62
C ALA A 138 11.39 -10.97 -6.16
N LEU A 139 11.30 -9.73 -5.66
CA LEU A 139 10.77 -9.45 -4.33
C LEU A 139 9.27 -9.77 -4.21
N SER A 140 8.49 -9.57 -5.27
CA SER A 140 7.09 -9.99 -5.31
C SER A 140 6.96 -11.51 -5.30
N ALA A 141 7.79 -12.23 -6.06
CA ALA A 141 7.79 -13.69 -6.09
C ALA A 141 8.26 -14.30 -4.76
N PHE A 142 9.19 -13.63 -4.07
CA PHE A 142 9.69 -14.08 -2.77
C PHE A 142 8.65 -13.95 -1.64
N ALA A 143 7.83 -12.90 -1.65
CA ALA A 143 6.82 -12.63 -0.61
C ALA A 143 5.46 -12.22 -1.23
N PRO A 144 4.78 -13.13 -1.96
CA PRO A 144 3.65 -12.79 -2.80
C PRO A 144 2.44 -12.27 -2.01
N LEU A 145 2.19 -12.81 -0.82
CA LEU A 145 1.09 -12.35 0.06
C LEU A 145 1.27 -10.91 0.58
N HIS A 146 2.47 -10.34 0.49
CA HIS A 146 2.81 -9.06 1.11
C HIS A 146 3.22 -7.99 0.09
N ASN A 147 3.94 -8.38 -0.96
CA ASN A 147 4.54 -7.45 -1.92
C ASN A 147 3.71 -7.25 -3.19
N HIS A 148 2.81 -8.17 -3.53
CA HIS A 148 2.10 -8.17 -4.82
C HIS A 148 1.45 -6.82 -5.16
N PHE A 149 0.57 -6.31 -4.29
CA PHE A 149 -0.15 -5.05 -4.53
C PHE A 149 0.78 -3.83 -4.61
N ALA A 150 1.85 -3.81 -3.82
CA ALA A 150 2.83 -2.74 -3.87
C ALA A 150 3.57 -2.72 -5.22
N VAL A 151 4.00 -3.88 -5.71
CA VAL A 151 4.70 -4.01 -7.00
C VAL A 151 3.75 -3.75 -8.17
N GLN A 152 2.50 -4.23 -8.12
CA GLN A 152 1.48 -3.99 -9.14
C GLN A 152 1.29 -2.50 -9.41
N VAL A 153 1.12 -1.68 -8.36
CA VAL A 153 0.97 -0.22 -8.50
C VAL A 153 2.24 0.45 -9.03
N VAL A 154 3.43 -0.02 -8.61
CA VAL A 154 4.68 0.50 -9.19
C VAL A 154 4.79 0.19 -10.68
N ARG A 155 4.28 -0.96 -11.16
CA ARG A 155 4.28 -1.28 -12.60
C ARG A 155 3.32 -0.43 -13.42
N LEU A 156 2.13 -0.13 -12.89
CA LEU A 156 1.17 0.77 -13.57
C LEU A 156 1.75 2.14 -13.85
N ARG A 157 2.56 2.64 -12.92
CA ARG A 157 3.18 3.94 -13.00
C ARG A 157 4.67 3.74 -13.28
N ARG A 158 5.05 3.77 -14.56
CA ARG A 158 6.42 4.06 -15.04
C ARG A 158 6.91 5.47 -14.62
N ALA A 159 6.50 5.97 -13.46
CA ALA A 159 6.83 7.25 -12.90
C ALA A 159 7.93 7.08 -11.85
N ARG A 160 8.75 8.12 -11.70
CA ARG A 160 9.88 8.19 -10.77
C ARG A 160 9.42 7.87 -9.36
N SER A 161 9.74 6.67 -8.89
CA SER A 161 9.44 6.24 -7.54
C SER A 161 10.71 6.23 -6.71
N PHE A 162 10.59 6.73 -5.48
CA PHE A 162 11.66 6.71 -4.48
C PHE A 162 11.06 6.11 -3.22
N LEU A 163 11.59 4.96 -2.76
CA LEU A 163 11.41 4.55 -1.38
C LEU A 163 12.36 5.43 -0.52
N CYS A 164 11.97 5.80 0.70
CA CYS A 164 12.86 6.51 1.64
C CYS A 164 12.60 6.03 3.06
N ILE A 165 13.62 5.42 3.68
CA ILE A 165 13.79 5.29 5.12
C ILE A 165 15.30 5.47 5.36
N LYS A 166 15.69 6.42 6.23
CA LYS A 166 17.11 6.68 6.54
C LYS A 166 17.32 6.88 8.05
N ASP A 167 18.32 6.16 8.59
CA ASP A 167 18.92 6.25 9.93
C ASP A 167 18.06 5.91 11.17
N GLY A 168 17.27 4.83 11.10
CA GLY A 168 16.53 4.23 12.22
C GLY A 168 16.87 2.75 12.41
N LYS A 169 18.07 2.44 12.90
CA LYS A 169 18.63 1.07 12.95
C LYS A 169 17.87 0.17 13.93
N SER A 170 17.23 -0.87 13.40
CA SER A 170 16.62 -1.96 14.17
C SER A 170 17.70 -2.97 14.55
N TYR A 171 17.82 -3.30 15.83
CA TYR A 171 18.79 -4.29 16.33
C TYR A 171 18.23 -5.72 16.32
N ASP A 172 16.93 -5.85 16.55
CA ASP A 172 16.20 -7.11 16.53
C ASP A 172 14.72 -6.82 16.22
N THR A 173 13.98 -7.81 15.72
CA THR A 173 12.55 -7.70 15.46
C THR A 173 11.87 -9.04 15.73
N SER A 174 10.64 -9.01 16.23
CA SER A 174 9.88 -10.24 16.47
C SER A 174 9.44 -10.94 15.18
N MET A 175 9.42 -10.24 14.04
CA MET A 175 9.10 -10.81 12.74
C MET A 175 10.37 -11.33 12.05
N GLY A 176 10.30 -12.53 11.49
CA GLY A 176 11.42 -13.22 10.85
C GLY A 176 11.39 -13.09 9.32
N LEU A 177 11.61 -14.21 8.62
CA LEU A 177 11.66 -14.28 7.14
C LEU A 177 10.45 -13.67 6.46
N THR A 178 9.26 -13.82 7.05
CA THR A 178 8.04 -13.18 6.59
C THR A 178 7.33 -12.55 7.78
N PRO A 179 6.38 -11.64 7.51
CA PRO A 179 5.48 -11.12 8.53
C PRO A 179 4.67 -12.14 9.33
N LEU A 180 4.72 -13.44 9.01
CA LEU A 180 4.01 -14.47 9.75
C LEU A 180 4.60 -14.68 11.15
N ASP A 181 5.92 -14.66 11.26
CA ASP A 181 6.63 -14.95 12.51
C ASP A 181 6.47 -13.81 13.53
N GLY A 182 6.62 -14.14 14.81
CA GLY A 182 6.45 -13.23 15.94
C GLY A 182 5.06 -13.27 16.53
N LEU A 183 4.49 -12.09 16.78
CA LEU A 183 3.20 -11.99 17.49
C LEU A 183 2.02 -12.42 16.60
N PRO A 184 1.02 -13.12 17.17
CA PRO A 184 -0.25 -13.35 16.49
C PRO A 184 -0.88 -12.02 16.09
N GLY A 185 -1.45 -11.98 14.89
CA GLY A 185 -2.17 -10.81 14.40
C GLY A 185 -3.68 -11.05 14.35
N GLY A 186 -4.41 -10.18 13.65
CA GLY A 186 -5.85 -10.36 13.44
C GLY A 186 -6.18 -11.71 12.79
N THR A 187 -5.45 -12.09 11.74
CA THR A 187 -5.69 -13.35 10.99
C THR A 187 -4.44 -14.22 10.83
N ARG A 188 -3.29 -13.80 11.34
CA ARG A 188 -2.03 -14.55 11.25
C ARG A 188 -1.69 -15.24 12.57
N THR A 189 -1.10 -16.42 12.51
CA THR A 189 -0.82 -17.24 13.70
C THR A 189 0.25 -16.65 14.62
N GLY A 190 1.24 -15.93 14.08
CA GLY A 190 2.48 -15.67 14.82
C GLY A 190 3.37 -16.92 14.84
N SER A 191 4.40 -16.89 15.68
CA SER A 191 5.32 -18.01 15.93
C SER A 191 4.58 -19.22 16.49
N VAL A 192 4.72 -20.35 15.82
CA VAL A 192 4.22 -21.67 16.26
C VAL A 192 5.28 -22.72 15.97
N ASP A 193 5.11 -23.94 16.49
CA ASP A 193 5.95 -25.06 16.11
C ASP A 193 5.91 -25.25 14.57
N PRO A 194 7.07 -25.27 13.87
CA PRO A 194 7.12 -25.41 12.41
C PRO A 194 6.44 -26.68 11.87
N VAL A 195 6.31 -27.73 12.68
CA VAL A 195 5.68 -29.00 12.28
C VAL A 195 4.16 -28.95 12.46
N LEU A 196 3.63 -28.03 13.27
CA LEU A 196 2.19 -27.93 13.59
C LEU A 196 1.33 -27.81 12.33
N ILE A 197 1.79 -27.08 11.30
CA ILE A 197 1.02 -26.86 10.08
C ILE A 197 0.77 -28.16 9.30
N PHE A 198 1.67 -29.14 9.38
CA PHE A 198 1.52 -30.44 8.72
C PHE A 198 0.56 -31.37 9.49
N HIS A 199 0.45 -31.19 10.80
CA HIS A 199 -0.57 -31.88 11.61
C HIS A 199 -1.95 -31.26 11.42
N HIS A 200 -2.01 -29.92 11.31
CA HIS A 200 -3.27 -29.19 11.16
C HIS A 200 -3.87 -29.31 9.75
N THR A 201 -3.03 -29.27 8.71
CA THR A 201 -3.48 -29.19 7.32
C THR A 201 -2.83 -30.29 6.47
N PRO A 202 -3.60 -31.29 6.02
CA PRO A 202 -3.13 -32.24 5.03
C PRO A 202 -2.67 -31.54 3.76
N ASN A 203 -1.56 -32.03 3.20
CA ASN A 203 -0.90 -31.49 2.01
C ASN A 203 -0.60 -29.99 2.13
N ALA A 204 -0.08 -29.56 3.28
CA ALA A 204 0.19 -28.14 3.57
C ALA A 204 1.08 -27.45 2.52
N SER A 205 1.94 -28.19 1.82
CA SER A 205 2.83 -27.67 0.77
C SER A 205 2.20 -27.58 -0.62
N GLU A 206 0.94 -28.01 -0.80
CA GLU A 206 0.27 -27.91 -2.11
C GLU A 206 0.19 -26.44 -2.57
N PRO A 207 0.56 -26.15 -3.83
CA PRO A 207 0.40 -24.83 -4.40
C PRO A 207 -1.07 -24.41 -4.40
N THR A 208 -1.32 -23.17 -3.99
CA THR A 208 -2.62 -22.52 -4.07
C THR A 208 -2.48 -21.20 -4.81
N ASP A 209 -3.36 -20.99 -5.79
CA ASP A 209 -3.40 -19.77 -6.57
C ASP A 209 -3.87 -18.59 -5.72
N ILE A 210 -3.15 -17.47 -5.84
CA ILE A 210 -3.47 -16.20 -5.20
C ILE A 210 -3.31 -15.05 -6.21
N PRO A 211 -3.93 -13.88 -5.97
CA PRO A 211 -3.58 -12.68 -6.72
C PRO A 211 -2.06 -12.46 -6.66
N GLY A 212 -1.41 -12.50 -7.83
CA GLY A 212 0.04 -12.29 -7.94
C GLY A 212 0.93 -13.53 -8.00
N GLY A 213 0.36 -14.75 -7.97
CA GLY A 213 1.15 -15.96 -8.18
C GLY A 213 0.59 -17.17 -7.43
N GLN A 214 1.49 -18.00 -6.91
CA GLN A 214 1.16 -19.16 -6.10
C GLN A 214 1.87 -19.09 -4.76
N CYS A 215 1.22 -19.60 -3.71
CA CYS A 215 1.82 -19.82 -2.41
C CYS A 215 1.41 -21.19 -1.88
N ALA A 216 2.09 -21.71 -0.86
CA ALA A 216 1.68 -22.96 -0.25
C ALA A 216 0.34 -22.79 0.49
N LYS A 217 -0.49 -23.83 0.52
CA LYS A 217 -1.73 -23.87 1.31
C LYS A 217 -1.49 -23.50 2.77
N ALA A 218 -0.36 -23.92 3.33
CA ALA A 218 0.15 -23.53 4.63
C ALA A 218 0.15 -22.02 4.85
N GLU A 219 0.66 -21.26 3.88
CA GLU A 219 0.81 -19.81 3.99
C GLU A 219 -0.55 -19.12 4.08
N ILE A 220 -1.55 -19.59 3.34
CA ILE A 220 -2.91 -19.07 3.40
C ILE A 220 -3.52 -19.34 4.77
N VAL A 221 -3.46 -20.59 5.24
CA VAL A 221 -4.00 -20.97 6.55
C VAL A 221 -3.34 -20.13 7.65
N MET A 222 -2.02 -20.06 7.65
CA MET A 222 -1.28 -19.40 8.72
C MET A 222 -1.38 -17.87 8.68
N ASN A 223 -1.60 -17.23 7.52
CA ASN A 223 -1.72 -15.76 7.41
C ASN A 223 -3.16 -15.23 7.41
N LYS A 224 -4.14 -16.05 6.99
CA LYS A 224 -5.53 -15.60 6.76
C LYS A 224 -6.54 -16.29 7.66
N GLN A 225 -6.21 -17.41 8.29
CA GLN A 225 -7.13 -18.22 9.10
C GLN A 225 -6.63 -18.48 10.53
N GLY A 226 -5.53 -17.83 10.95
CA GLY A 226 -5.00 -17.93 12.31
C GLY A 226 -5.32 -16.71 13.18
N GLY A 227 -4.54 -16.53 14.23
CA GLY A 227 -4.55 -15.30 15.05
C GLY A 227 -5.85 -15.10 15.83
N LEU A 228 -6.19 -13.83 16.08
CA LEU A 228 -7.37 -13.44 16.86
C LEU A 228 -8.67 -13.95 16.23
N GLN A 229 -8.76 -13.99 14.91
CA GLN A 229 -9.91 -14.54 14.20
C GLN A 229 -10.18 -16.01 14.60
N ALA A 230 -9.13 -16.81 14.73
CA ALA A 230 -9.24 -18.21 15.13
C ALA A 230 -9.49 -18.38 16.63
N LEU A 231 -8.92 -17.48 17.46
CA LEU A 231 -8.99 -17.57 18.93
C LEU A 231 -10.26 -16.95 19.52
N ALA A 232 -10.73 -15.85 18.95
CA ALA A 232 -11.80 -15.01 19.50
C ALA A 232 -12.98 -14.82 18.52
N GLY A 233 -12.94 -15.43 17.33
CA GLY A 233 -13.99 -15.28 16.32
C GLY A 233 -14.02 -13.92 15.60
N THR A 234 -13.13 -12.99 15.98
CA THR A 234 -12.99 -11.67 15.36
C THR A 234 -11.51 -11.30 15.19
N PRO A 235 -11.10 -10.66 14.07
CA PRO A 235 -9.76 -10.14 13.90
C PRO A 235 -9.58 -8.76 14.56
N GLN A 236 -10.66 -8.15 15.07
CA GLN A 236 -10.64 -6.85 15.75
C GLN A 236 -10.39 -7.02 17.25
N PHE A 237 -9.19 -6.67 17.70
CA PHE A 237 -8.82 -6.77 19.12
C PHE A 237 -9.75 -6.00 20.07
N GLY A 238 -10.30 -4.86 19.63
CA GLY A 238 -11.20 -4.04 20.45
C GLY A 238 -12.58 -4.64 20.71
N GLU A 239 -12.96 -5.71 19.99
CA GLU A 239 -14.20 -6.45 20.20
C GLU A 239 -14.02 -7.63 21.17
N ILE A 240 -12.78 -7.92 21.59
CA ILE A 240 -12.47 -9.04 22.47
C ILE A 240 -12.67 -8.60 23.93
N THR A 241 -13.58 -9.27 24.64
CA THR A 241 -13.93 -9.00 26.05
C THR A 241 -13.39 -10.06 26.99
#